data_AF-A0A3M1DYD4-F1
#
_entry.id   AF-A0A3M1DYD4-F1
#
_cell.length_a   1.000
_cell.length_b   1.000
_cell.length_c   1.000
_cell.angle_alpha   90.00
_cell.angle_beta   90.00
_cell.angle_gamma   90.00
#
_symmetry.space_group_name_H-M   'P 1'
#
loop_
_entity.id
_entity.type
_entity.pdbx_description
1 polymer ?
#
loop_
_entity_poly.entity_id
_entity_poly.type
_entity_poly.pdbx_seq_one_letter_code
_entity_poly.pdbx_strand_id
1 'polypeptide(L)'
;MDDADREIESSPPMGRFWIGVVLGPLLSLIVFLVLSRHAVESETATALSFEGRVVASVAVLMAVLWITEAIPIPATSLIPVALFPLLTGGRISIRTAAAPYAHELIFLFLGGF
;
A
#
# COMPACT_ATOMS: atom_id res chain seq x y z
N MET A 1 -12.87 -24.73 38.01
CA MET A 1 -11.86 -23.73 37.58
C MET A 1 -11.28 -24.32 36.31
N ASP A 2 -11.98 -24.06 35.22
CA ASP A 2 -11.94 -24.89 34.01
C ASP A 2 -10.66 -24.59 33.21
N ASP A 3 -9.93 -25.64 32.85
CA ASP A 3 -8.73 -25.53 32.01
C ASP A 3 -9.11 -25.21 30.55
N ALA A 4 -10.40 -25.28 30.20
CA ALA A 4 -10.96 -24.92 28.90
C ALA A 4 -10.85 -23.42 28.55
N ASP A 5 -10.69 -22.54 29.55
CA ASP A 5 -10.59 -21.10 29.30
C ASP A 5 -9.17 -20.68 28.85
N ARG A 6 -8.17 -21.55 29.02
CA ARG A 6 -6.74 -21.23 28.74
C ARG A 6 -6.32 -21.45 27.29
N GLU A 7 -7.17 -22.06 26.46
CA GLU A 7 -6.90 -22.22 25.02
C GLU A 7 -7.25 -20.96 24.20
N ILE A 8 -7.89 -19.95 24.80
CA ILE A 8 -8.54 -18.85 24.05
C ILE A 8 -7.63 -17.65 23.74
N GLU A 9 -6.42 -17.54 24.29
CA GLU A 9 -5.59 -16.33 24.10
C GLU A 9 -4.20 -16.61 23.50
N SER A 10 -4.14 -17.32 22.38
CA SER A 10 -2.96 -17.23 21.51
C SER A 10 -3.11 -16.02 20.58
N SER A 11 -2.73 -14.84 21.09
CA SER A 11 -2.54 -13.67 20.23
C SER A 11 -1.69 -14.07 19.02
N PRO A 12 -2.07 -13.70 17.78
CA PRO A 12 -1.27 -14.02 16.60
C PRO A 12 0.16 -13.53 16.85
N PRO A 13 1.20 -14.27 16.41
CA PRO A 13 2.58 -13.91 16.70
C PRO A 13 2.84 -12.49 16.20
N MET A 14 2.96 -11.55 17.15
CA MET A 14 3.04 -10.10 16.95
C MET A 14 4.12 -9.69 15.92
N GLY A 15 5.12 -10.56 15.69
CA GLY A 15 6.22 -10.33 14.76
C GLY A 15 5.79 -10.10 13.31
N ARG A 16 4.77 -10.80 12.78
CA ARG A 16 4.36 -10.66 11.35
C ARG A 16 3.80 -9.27 11.05
N PHE A 17 3.01 -8.74 11.98
CA PHE A 17 2.43 -7.40 11.91
C PHE A 17 3.53 -6.32 11.81
N TRP A 18 4.48 -6.35 12.76
CA TRP A 18 5.54 -5.35 12.81
C TRP A 18 6.51 -5.43 11.64
N ILE A 19 6.79 -6.64 11.14
CA ILE A 19 7.63 -6.83 9.96
C ILE A 19 7.02 -6.08 8.78
N GLY A 20 5.75 -6.31 8.44
CA GLY A 20 5.13 -5.64 7.29
C GLY A 20 4.97 -4.13 7.46
N VAL A 21 4.54 -3.68 8.64
CA VAL A 21 4.29 -2.26 8.92
C VAL A 21 5.57 -1.43 8.93
N VAL A 22 6.72 -2.01 9.33
CA VAL A 22 8.01 -1.30 9.30
C VAL A 22 8.71 -1.48 7.96
N LEU A 23 8.74 -2.70 7.42
CA LEU A 23 9.43 -3.01 6.16
C LEU A 23 8.76 -2.32 4.97
N GLY A 24 7.43 -2.20 4.95
CA GLY A 24 6.70 -1.58 3.86
C GLY A 24 7.11 -0.12 3.62
N PRO A 25 6.97 0.78 4.61
CA PRO A 25 7.39 2.18 4.49
C PRO A 25 8.88 2.32 4.20
N LEU A 26 9.72 1.46 4.79
CA LEU A 26 11.16 1.48 4.56
C LEU A 26 11.49 1.17 3.09
N LEU A 27 10.95 0.09 2.54
CA LEU A 27 11.16 -0.29 1.13
C LEU A 27 10.54 0.72 0.17
N SER A 28 9.35 1.24 0.48
CA SER A 28 8.72 2.32 -0.28
C SER A 28 9.62 3.55 -0.37
N LEU A 29 10.21 3.97 0.76
CA LEU A 29 11.14 5.09 0.80
C LEU A 29 12.42 4.80 0.01
N ILE A 30 13.00 3.61 0.16
CA ILE A 30 14.18 3.19 -0.60
C ILE A 30 13.90 3.26 -2.10
N VAL A 31 12.78 2.72 -2.56
CA VAL A 31 12.39 2.75 -3.98
C VAL A 31 12.20 4.18 -4.47
N PHE A 32 11.52 5.03 -3.70
CA PHE A 32 11.39 6.45 -4.05
C PHE A 32 12.74 7.14 -4.19
N LEU A 33 13.66 6.91 -3.26
CA LEU A 33 15.01 7.50 -3.28
C LEU A 33 15.86 6.97 -4.45
N VAL A 34 15.81 5.66 -4.72
CA VAL A 34 16.51 5.04 -5.86
C VAL A 34 16.01 5.63 -7.17
N LEU A 35 14.69 5.68 -7.37
CA LEU A 35 14.09 6.29 -8.58
C LEU A 35 14.40 7.80 -8.66
N SER A 36 14.45 8.50 -7.52
CA SER A 36 14.80 9.93 -7.51
C SER A 36 16.27 10.19 -7.82
N ARG A 37 17.19 9.28 -7.47
CA ARG A 37 18.61 9.41 -7.81
C ARG A 37 18.86 9.14 -9.28
N HIS A 38 18.27 8.08 -9.83
CA HIS A 38 18.39 7.78 -11.26
C HIS A 38 17.78 8.85 -12.18
N ALA A 39 16.76 9.56 -11.71
CA ALA A 39 16.18 10.70 -12.42
C ALA A 39 17.14 11.90 -12.56
N VAL A 40 18.16 12.00 -11.71
CA VAL A 40 19.16 13.09 -11.73
C VAL A 40 20.39 12.72 -12.57
N GLU A 41 20.72 11.43 -12.69
CA GLU A 41 21.92 10.95 -13.39
C GLU A 41 21.71 10.60 -14.87
N SER A 42 20.48 10.34 -15.31
CA SER A 42 20.23 9.86 -16.67
C SER A 42 19.80 10.98 -17.62
N GLU A 43 20.70 11.40 -18.52
CA GLU A 43 20.37 12.27 -19.66
C GLU A 43 19.60 11.55 -20.79
N THR A 44 19.38 10.23 -20.68
CA THR A 44 18.92 9.40 -21.82
C THR A 44 17.82 8.38 -21.52
N ALA A 45 17.48 8.10 -20.26
CA ALA A 45 16.31 7.27 -19.91
C ALA A 45 15.17 8.17 -19.44
N THR A 46 13.94 7.91 -19.89
CA THR A 46 12.72 8.61 -19.48
C THR A 46 12.57 8.59 -17.96
N ALA A 47 13.08 9.62 -17.30
CA ALA A 47 12.96 9.79 -15.86
C ALA A 47 11.47 9.81 -15.51
N LEU A 48 11.04 8.91 -14.62
CA LEU A 48 9.66 8.88 -14.16
C LEU A 48 9.29 10.22 -13.56
N SER A 49 8.10 10.71 -13.90
CA SER A 49 7.53 11.92 -13.29
C SER A 49 7.52 11.78 -11.77
N PHE A 50 7.45 12.91 -11.06
CA PHE A 50 7.33 12.89 -9.60
C PHE A 50 6.15 12.01 -9.14
N GLU A 51 5.00 12.13 -9.81
CA GLU A 51 3.82 11.30 -9.58
C GLU A 51 4.08 9.82 -9.85
N GLY A 52 4.77 9.48 -10.96
CA GLY A 52 5.12 8.10 -11.28
C GLY A 52 6.02 7.46 -10.22
N ARG A 53 6.95 8.22 -9.64
CA ARG A 53 7.80 7.76 -8.53
C ARG A 53 7.00 7.53 -7.25
N VAL A 54 6.05 8.42 -6.94
CA VAL A 54 5.12 8.23 -5.81
C VAL A 54 4.28 6.98 -6.01
N VAL A 55 3.68 6.79 -7.19
CA VAL A 55 2.87 5.60 -7.52
C VAL A 55 3.68 4.32 -7.35
N ALA A 56 4.91 4.26 -7.87
CA ALA A 56 5.79 3.11 -7.72
C ALA A 56 6.13 2.82 -6.25
N SER A 57 6.44 3.86 -5.46
CA SER A 57 6.74 3.69 -4.03
C SER A 57 5.55 3.16 -3.22
N VAL A 58 4.35 3.70 -3.46
CA VAL A 58 3.10 3.24 -2.81
C VAL A 58 2.74 1.82 -3.25
N ALA A 59 2.97 1.47 -4.52
CA ALA A 59 2.76 0.10 -4.98
C ALA A 59 3.65 -0.91 -4.24
N VAL A 60 4.91 -0.56 -3.96
CA VAL A 60 5.83 -1.38 -3.17
C VAL A 60 5.38 -1.49 -1.72
N LEU A 61 4.93 -0.39 -1.11
CA LEU A 61 4.31 -0.41 0.22
C LEU A 61 3.15 -1.42 0.28
N MET A 62 2.24 -1.34 -0.69
CA MET A 62 1.08 -2.25 -0.77
C MET A 62 1.50 -3.70 -0.99
N ALA A 63 2.46 -3.96 -1.88
CA ALA A 63 2.97 -5.30 -2.13
C ALA A 63 3.55 -5.95 -0.85
N VAL A 64 4.32 -5.19 -0.07
CA VAL A 64 4.87 -5.70 1.20
C VAL A 64 3.75 -5.99 2.20
N LEU A 65 2.76 -5.10 2.34
CA LEU A 65 1.63 -5.30 3.25
C LEU A 65 0.73 -6.46 2.85
N TRP A 66 0.53 -6.71 1.55
CA TRP A 66 -0.19 -7.88 1.05
C TRP A 66 0.57 -9.20 1.29
N ILE A 67 1.87 -9.24 0.98
CA ILE A 67 2.68 -10.46 1.15
C ILE A 67 2.85 -10.83 2.63
N THR A 68 2.99 -9.82 3.50
CA THR A 68 3.15 -10.04 4.94
C THR A 68 1.84 -10.18 5.70
N GLU A 69 0.71 -9.89 5.05
CA GLU A 69 -0.62 -9.84 5.65
C GLU A 69 -0.65 -9.01 6.95
N ALA A 70 0.15 -7.94 7.01
CA ALA A 70 0.30 -7.16 8.23
C ALA A 70 -0.96 -6.36 8.58
N ILE A 71 -1.79 -6.02 7.60
CA ILE A 71 -3.14 -5.46 7.81
C ILE A 71 -4.12 -6.13 6.83
N PRO A 72 -5.45 -6.08 7.09
CA PRO A 72 -6.43 -6.70 6.20
C PRO A 72 -6.30 -6.21 4.76
N ILE A 73 -6.43 -7.13 3.79
CA ILE A 73 -6.32 -6.84 2.35
C ILE A 73 -7.17 -5.63 1.92
N PRO A 74 -8.45 -5.46 2.35
CA PRO A 74 -9.24 -4.29 2.00
C PRO A 74 -8.67 -2.97 2.53
N ALA A 75 -8.06 -2.99 3.72
CA ALA A 75 -7.43 -1.81 4.31
C ALA A 75 -6.16 -1.42 3.54
N THR A 76 -5.31 -2.39 3.17
CA THR A 76 -4.14 -2.13 2.29
C THR A 76 -4.58 -1.53 0.96
N SER A 77 -5.66 -2.05 0.38
CA SER A 77 -6.18 -1.56 -0.90
C SER A 77 -6.63 -0.11 -0.84
N LEU A 78 -6.95 0.47 0.32
CA LEU A 78 -7.37 1.88 0.47
C LEU A 78 -6.20 2.87 0.64
N ILE A 79 -4.97 2.38 0.84
CA ILE A 79 -3.77 3.21 1.03
C ILE A 79 -3.59 4.29 -0.05
N PRO A 80 -3.78 4.01 -1.36
CA PRO A 80 -3.62 5.02 -2.42
C PRO A 80 -4.52 6.25 -2.24
N VAL A 81 -5.74 6.06 -1.76
CA VAL A 81 -6.73 7.13 -1.58
C VAL A 81 -6.23 8.19 -0.59
N ALA A 82 -5.51 7.75 0.45
CA ALA A 82 -4.90 8.64 1.42
C ALA A 82 -3.53 9.15 0.95
N LEU A 83 -2.63 8.26 0.52
CA LEU A 83 -1.23 8.61 0.26
C LEU A 83 -1.02 9.42 -1.01
N PHE A 84 -1.78 9.18 -2.08
CA PHE A 84 -1.58 9.93 -3.33
C PHE A 84 -1.79 11.44 -3.17
N PRO A 85 -2.92 11.94 -2.62
CA PRO A 85 -3.08 13.38 -2.42
C PRO A 85 -2.02 13.95 -1.45
N LEU A 86 -1.66 13.20 -0.40
CA LEU A 86 -0.66 13.64 0.59
C LEU A 86 0.74 13.76 -0.01
N LEU A 87 1.22 12.71 -0.70
CA LEU A 87 2.59 12.65 -1.22
C LEU A 87 2.78 13.46 -2.51
N THR A 88 1.72 13.63 -3.30
CA THR A 88 1.79 14.42 -4.54
C THR A 88 1.50 15.91 -4.35
N GLY A 89 1.07 16.33 -3.15
CA GLY A 89 0.60 17.70 -2.91
C GLY A 89 -0.72 18.00 -3.63
N GLY A 90 -1.59 17.00 -3.77
CA GLY A 90 -2.90 17.10 -4.40
C GLY A 90 -2.93 16.97 -5.92
N ARG A 91 -1.77 16.78 -6.59
CA ARG A 91 -1.72 16.56 -8.05
C ARG A 91 -2.50 15.32 -8.48
N ILE A 92 -2.38 14.25 -7.71
CA ILE A 92 -3.34 13.13 -7.76
C ILE A 92 -4.41 13.40 -6.70
N SER A 93 -5.58 13.84 -7.16
CA SER A 93 -6.69 14.16 -6.26
C SER A 93 -7.28 12.91 -5.59
N ILE A 94 -7.91 13.07 -4.42
CA ILE A 94 -8.65 12.00 -3.75
C ILE A 94 -9.73 11.39 -4.67
N ARG A 95 -10.41 12.22 -5.48
CA ARG A 95 -11.42 11.78 -6.44
C ARG A 95 -10.80 10.87 -7.51
N THR A 96 -9.64 11.25 -8.04
CA THR A 96 -8.90 10.46 -9.01
C THR A 96 -8.45 9.13 -8.40
N ALA A 97 -7.89 9.17 -7.19
CA ALA A 97 -7.45 7.97 -6.48
C ALA A 97 -8.61 7.02 -6.13
N ALA A 98 -9.79 7.56 -5.81
CA ALA A 98 -10.97 6.78 -5.42
C ALA A 98 -11.85 6.30 -6.60
N ALA A 99 -11.61 6.78 -7.82
CA ALA A 99 -12.42 6.40 -8.98
C ALA A 99 -12.48 4.88 -9.25
N PRO A 100 -11.38 4.10 -9.11
CA PRO A 100 -11.41 2.66 -9.37
C PRO A 100 -12.30 1.84 -8.41
N TYR A 101 -12.61 2.36 -7.22
CA TYR A 101 -13.44 1.65 -6.23
C TYR A 101 -14.94 1.68 -6.59
N ALA A 102 -15.32 2.41 -7.63
CA ALA A 102 -16.67 2.45 -8.19
C ALA A 102 -16.72 1.86 -9.62
N HIS A 103 -15.79 0.97 -9.96
CA HIS A 103 -15.78 0.30 -11.26
C HIS A 103 -17.00 -0.64 -11.40
N GLU A 104 -17.59 -0.73 -12.59
CA GLU A 104 -18.81 -1.52 -12.86
C GLU A 104 -18.70 -2.99 -12.44
N LEU A 105 -17.52 -3.59 -12.60
CA LEU A 105 -17.23 -4.96 -12.16
C LEU A 105 -17.47 -5.15 -10.65
N ILE A 106 -17.21 -4.14 -9.82
CA ILE A 106 -17.45 -4.22 -8.37
C ILE A 106 -18.96 -4.34 -8.11
N PHE A 107 -19.78 -3.55 -8.80
CA PHE A 107 -21.24 -3.62 -8.68
C PHE A 107 -21.81 -4.90 -9.27
N LEU A 108 -21.22 -5.40 -10.36
CA LEU A 108 -21.57 -6.69 -10.94
C LEU A 108 -21.35 -7.84 -9.94
N PHE A 109 -20.19 -7.87 -9.27
CA PHE A 109 -19.95 -8.85 -8.21
C PHE A 109 -20.89 -8.65 -7.03
N LEU A 110 -21.13 -7.41 -6.59
CA LEU A 110 -22.03 -7.12 -5.46
C LEU A 110 -23.48 -7.58 -5.71
N GLY A 111 -24.01 -7.43 -6.92
CA GLY A 111 -25.37 -7.86 -7.27
C GLY A 111 -25.50 -9.33 -7.68
N GLY A 112 -24.38 -10.02 -7.93
CA GLY A 112 -24.33 -11.44 -8.30
C GLY A 112 -24.02 -12.40 -7.16
N PHE A 113 -23.67 -11.89 -5.97
CA PHE A 113 -23.57 -12.64 -4.71
C PHE A 113 -24.92 -12.66 -3.98
#